data_AF-A0A925V9U7-F1
#
_entry.id   AF-A0A925V9U7-F1
#
_cell.length_a   1.000
_cell.length_b   1.000
_cell.length_c   1.000
_cell.angle_alpha   90.00
_cell.angle_beta   90.00
_cell.angle_gamma   90.00
#
_symmetry.space_group_name_H-M   'P 1'
#
loop_
_entity.id
_entity.type
_entity.pdbx_description
1 polymer ?
#
loop_
_entity_poly.entity_id
_entity_poly.type
_entity_poly.pdbx_seq_one_letter_code
_entity_poly.pdbx_strand_id
1 'polypeptide(L)'
;MKAPPTRAKVYAVLAIVAVSTPLALVIETGLRQVMFPPEFPEVRMWLRPTITPWMWLAAPLALVVTPLGYRLQAWLVRRALAKLPPERRTEHERREQELDALLLSTSVPQFPALLATFGFMFGSELLPVVVAMAAATAGVIAVGVLVARRIPRGD
;
A
#
# COMPACT_ATOMS: atom_id res chain seq x y z
N MET A 1 4.13 -10.34 29.18
CA MET A 1 4.24 -10.95 27.83
C MET A 1 3.06 -10.47 26.99
N LYS A 2 3.29 -10.02 25.75
CA LYS A 2 2.22 -9.57 24.85
C LYS A 2 1.58 -10.80 24.20
N ALA A 3 0.27 -10.81 23.99
CA ALA A 3 -0.38 -11.93 23.30
C ALA A 3 0.05 -11.95 21.83
N PRO A 4 0.30 -13.15 21.23
CA PRO A 4 0.67 -13.26 19.83
C PRO A 4 -0.39 -12.61 18.92
N PRO A 5 0.00 -11.97 17.81
CA PRO A 5 -0.95 -11.39 16.89
C PRO A 5 -1.84 -12.49 16.29
N THR A 6 -3.15 -12.27 16.35
CA THR A 6 -4.17 -13.17 15.80
C THR A 6 -4.49 -12.81 14.36
N ARG A 7 -5.10 -13.74 13.61
CA ARG A 7 -5.62 -13.45 12.25
C ARG A 7 -6.58 -12.26 12.24
N ALA A 8 -7.44 -12.15 13.24
CA ALA A 8 -8.36 -11.03 13.38
C ALA A 8 -7.63 -9.68 13.42
N LYS A 9 -6.52 -9.61 14.19
CA LYS A 9 -5.67 -8.41 14.24
C LYS A 9 -5.05 -8.09 12.86
N VAL A 10 -4.57 -9.11 12.14
CA VAL A 10 -4.01 -8.92 10.80
C VAL A 10 -5.05 -8.41 9.82
N TYR A 11 -6.26 -8.97 9.83
CA TYR A 11 -7.34 -8.50 8.96
C TYR A 11 -7.81 -7.09 9.32
N ALA A 12 -7.87 -6.74 10.60
CA ALA A 12 -8.21 -5.39 11.04
C ALA A 12 -7.17 -4.38 10.54
N VAL A 13 -5.88 -4.66 10.71
CA VAL A 13 -4.78 -3.83 10.18
C VAL A 13 -4.87 -3.73 8.66
N LEU A 14 -5.09 -4.85 7.97
CA LEU A 14 -5.22 -4.87 6.52
C LEU A 14 -6.39 -4.02 6.02
N ALA A 15 -7.55 -4.09 6.68
CA ALA A 15 -8.72 -3.29 6.36
C ALA A 15 -8.42 -1.79 6.52
N ILE A 16 -7.79 -1.40 7.63
CA ILE A 16 -7.34 -0.02 7.84
C ILE A 16 -6.41 0.42 6.71
N VAL A 17 -5.37 -0.36 6.41
CA VAL A 17 -4.37 0.00 5.38
C VAL A 17 -5.01 0.09 3.98
N ALA A 18 -5.91 -0.84 3.64
CA ALA A 18 -6.58 -0.90 2.35
C ALA A 18 -7.54 0.29 2.12
N VAL A 19 -8.20 0.76 3.18
CA VAL A 19 -9.17 1.88 3.10
C VAL A 19 -8.47 3.24 3.24
N SER A 20 -7.33 3.30 3.95
CA SER A 20 -6.63 4.56 4.24
C SER A 20 -6.25 5.32 2.96
N THR A 21 -5.70 4.64 1.95
CA THR A 21 -5.21 5.31 0.73
C THR A 21 -6.35 5.86 -0.14
N PRO A 22 -7.43 5.10 -0.44
CA PRO A 22 -8.60 5.67 -1.11
C PRO A 22 -9.24 6.82 -0.34
N LEU A 23 -9.32 6.72 0.99
CA LEU A 23 -9.87 7.78 1.83
C LEU A 23 -9.01 9.06 1.75
N ALA A 24 -7.68 8.92 1.78
CA ALA A 24 -6.77 10.03 1.61
C ALA A 24 -6.96 10.73 0.26
N LEU A 25 -7.16 9.98 -0.83
CA LEU A 25 -7.44 10.55 -2.16
C LEU A 25 -8.73 11.38 -2.17
N VAL A 26 -9.79 10.91 -1.50
CA VAL A 26 -11.06 11.64 -1.39
C VAL A 26 -10.85 12.97 -0.63
N ILE A 27 -10.21 12.90 0.53
CA ILE A 27 -9.92 14.08 1.36
C ILE A 27 -9.06 15.08 0.58
N GLU A 28 -7.99 14.60 -0.05
CA GLU A 28 -7.09 15.41 -0.86
C GLU A 28 -7.82 16.07 -2.02
N THR A 29 -8.68 15.32 -2.73
CA THR A 29 -9.46 15.86 -3.85
C THR A 29 -10.41 16.98 -3.38
N GLY A 30 -11.06 16.80 -2.23
CA GLY A 30 -11.91 17.84 -1.63
C GLY A 30 -11.12 19.07 -1.20
N LEU A 31 -9.99 18.89 -0.51
CA LEU A 31 -9.12 20.01 -0.10
C LEU A 31 -8.61 20.82 -1.29
N ARG A 32 -8.25 20.15 -2.39
CA ARG A 32 -7.79 20.82 -3.62
C ARG A 32 -8.86 21.70 -4.24
N GLN A 33 -10.14 21.33 -4.18
CA GLN A 33 -11.22 22.17 -4.69
C GLN A 33 -11.36 23.48 -3.91
N VAL A 34 -11.00 23.49 -2.63
CA VAL A 34 -11.11 24.65 -1.75
C VAL A 34 -9.84 25.49 -1.75
N MET A 35 -8.66 24.85 -1.78
CA MET A 35 -7.38 25.53 -1.57
C MET A 35 -6.69 26.02 -2.85
N PHE A 36 -7.05 25.48 -4.02
CA PHE A 36 -6.34 25.83 -5.25
C PHE A 36 -6.81 27.15 -5.85
N PRO A 37 -5.88 28.03 -6.30
CA PRO A 37 -6.24 29.25 -6.98
C PRO A 37 -7.03 28.99 -8.27
N PRO A 38 -7.89 29.94 -8.69
CA PRO A 38 -8.71 29.80 -9.89
C PRO A 38 -7.92 29.70 -11.20
N GLU A 39 -6.63 30.07 -11.21
CA GLU A 39 -5.73 29.97 -12.37
C GLU A 39 -5.10 28.57 -12.51
N PHE A 40 -5.09 27.79 -11.42
CA PHE A 40 -4.48 26.46 -11.39
C PHE A 40 -5.14 25.43 -12.34
N PRO A 41 -6.47 25.42 -12.56
CA PRO A 41 -7.12 24.57 -13.55
C PRO A 41 -6.57 24.74 -14.97
N GLU A 42 -6.20 25.96 -15.39
CA GLU A 42 -5.69 26.21 -16.74
C GLU A 42 -4.34 25.53 -16.96
N VAL A 43 -3.41 25.67 -16.01
CA VAL A 43 -2.11 25.00 -16.04
C VAL A 43 -2.28 23.48 -16.05
N ARG A 44 -3.21 22.95 -15.25
CA ARG A 44 -3.51 21.51 -15.24
C ARG A 44 -4.08 21.01 -16.55
N MET A 45 -4.95 21.78 -17.21
CA MET A 45 -5.49 21.41 -18.53
C MET A 45 -4.38 21.36 -19.58
N TRP A 46 -3.42 22.29 -19.52
CA TRP A 46 -2.26 22.29 -20.41
C TRP A 46 -1.32 21.09 -20.17
N LEU A 47 -1.09 20.69 -18.91
CA LEU A 47 -0.24 19.54 -18.55
C LEU A 47 -0.92 18.17 -18.74
N ARG A 48 -2.26 18.12 -18.67
CA ARG A 48 -3.05 16.89 -18.74
C ARG A 48 -2.64 15.94 -19.89
N PRO A 49 -2.56 16.37 -21.16
CA PRO A 49 -2.24 15.47 -22.28
C PRO A 49 -0.83 14.87 -22.16
N THR A 50 0.09 15.59 -21.53
CA THR A 50 1.48 15.13 -21.34
C THR A 50 1.59 14.14 -20.18
N ILE A 51 0.92 14.39 -19.05
CA ILE A 51 1.06 13.59 -17.82
C ILE A 51 0.18 12.32 -17.85
N THR A 52 -1.04 12.42 -18.37
CA THR A 52 -2.05 11.35 -18.29
C THR A 52 -1.59 10.01 -18.87
N PRO A 53 -0.93 9.93 -20.03
CA PRO A 53 -0.44 8.67 -20.58
C PRO A 53 0.53 7.93 -19.65
N TRP A 54 1.40 8.67 -18.94
CA TRP A 54 2.34 8.08 -17.99
C TRP A 54 1.64 7.51 -16.77
N MET A 55 0.54 8.14 -16.33
CA MET A 55 -0.20 7.67 -15.15
C MET A 55 -0.93 6.36 -15.39
N TRP A 56 -1.24 6.02 -16.65
CA TRP A 56 -1.75 4.69 -16.99
C TRP A 56 -0.75 3.56 -16.71
N LEU A 57 0.55 3.85 -16.67
CA LEU A 57 1.58 2.86 -16.33
C LEU A 57 1.57 2.50 -14.83
N ALA A 58 0.98 3.33 -13.97
CA ALA A 58 0.95 3.09 -12.54
C ALA A 58 0.16 1.82 -12.17
N ALA A 59 -0.95 1.55 -12.87
CA ALA A 59 -1.77 0.36 -12.63
C ALA A 59 -1.04 -0.97 -12.93
N PRO A 60 -0.49 -1.20 -14.15
CA PRO A 60 0.28 -2.42 -14.41
C PRO A 60 1.53 -2.48 -13.53
N LEU A 61 2.17 -1.35 -13.23
CA LEU A 61 3.30 -1.32 -12.31
C LEU A 61 2.91 -1.81 -10.91
N ALA A 62 1.75 -1.40 -10.37
CA ALA A 62 1.23 -1.88 -9.08
C ALA A 62 1.09 -3.41 -9.06
N LEU A 63 0.60 -4.00 -10.15
CA LEU A 63 0.49 -5.46 -10.28
C LEU A 63 1.86 -6.12 -10.32
N VAL A 64 2.84 -5.55 -11.03
CA VAL A 64 4.20 -6.08 -11.15
C VAL A 64 4.99 -5.99 -9.84
N VAL A 65 4.82 -4.91 -9.07
CA VAL A 65 5.53 -4.73 -7.79
C VAL A 65 4.87 -5.47 -6.64
N THR A 66 3.62 -5.89 -6.76
CA THR A 66 2.93 -6.72 -5.75
C THR A 66 3.71 -7.99 -5.35
N PRO A 67 4.16 -8.86 -6.29
CA PRO A 67 4.99 -10.01 -5.93
C PRO A 67 6.35 -9.61 -5.33
N LEU A 68 6.89 -8.43 -5.70
CA LEU A 68 8.08 -7.89 -5.05
C LEU A 68 7.81 -7.51 -3.60
N GLY A 69 6.66 -6.90 -3.30
CA GLY A 69 6.22 -6.63 -1.93
C GLY A 69 6.14 -7.90 -1.09
N TYR A 70 5.56 -8.97 -1.62
CA TYR A 70 5.53 -10.27 -0.94
C TYR A 70 6.92 -10.88 -0.71
N ARG A 71 7.83 -10.78 -1.70
CA ARG A 71 9.22 -11.22 -1.54
C ARG A 71 9.96 -10.39 -0.50
N LEU A 72 9.75 -9.07 -0.50
CA LEU A 72 10.31 -8.14 0.48
C LEU A 72 9.84 -8.50 1.88
N GLN A 73 8.55 -8.82 2.06
CA GLN A 73 8.00 -9.29 3.33
C GLN A 73 8.76 -10.50 3.86
N ALA A 74 8.94 -11.53 3.03
CA ALA A 74 9.65 -12.74 3.43
C ALA A 74 11.12 -12.46 3.77
N TRP A 75 11.77 -11.57 3.02
CA TRP A 75 13.14 -11.15 3.30
C TRP A 75 13.26 -10.35 4.60
N LEU A 76 12.35 -9.41 4.86
CA LEU A 76 12.31 -8.61 6.09
C LEU A 76 12.16 -9.50 7.34
N VAL A 77 11.24 -10.46 7.30
CA VAL A 77 11.05 -11.42 8.41
C VAL A 77 12.30 -12.26 8.64
N ARG A 78 12.89 -12.82 7.58
CA ARG A 78 14.14 -13.60 7.68
C ARG A 78 15.27 -12.76 8.27
N ARG A 79 15.41 -11.52 7.80
CA ARG A 79 16.44 -10.58 8.28
C ARG A 79 16.21 -10.19 9.74
N ALA A 80 14.97 -9.98 10.16
CA ALA A 80 14.63 -9.64 11.53
C ALA A 80 14.92 -10.82 12.48
N LEU A 81 14.50 -12.03 12.13
CA LEU A 81 14.77 -13.24 12.91
C LEU A 81 16.26 -13.57 13.01
N ALA A 82 17.04 -13.32 11.96
CA ALA A 82 18.48 -13.53 11.98
C ALA A 82 19.21 -12.62 12.97
N LYS A 83 18.67 -11.43 13.26
CA LYS A 83 19.21 -10.49 14.26
C LYS A 83 18.87 -10.89 15.70
N LEU A 84 17.92 -11.80 15.91
CA LEU A 84 17.56 -12.26 17.24
C LEU A 84 18.51 -13.36 17.72
N PRO A 85 18.86 -13.37 19.02
CA PRO A 85 19.55 -14.50 19.66
C PRO A 85 18.76 -15.81 19.47
N PRO A 86 19.42 -16.97 19.30
CA PRO A 86 18.75 -18.25 19.05
C PRO A 86 17.66 -18.60 20.06
N GLU A 87 17.85 -18.23 21.33
CA GLU A 87 16.92 -18.52 22.44
C GLU A 87 15.60 -17.74 22.31
N ARG A 88 15.62 -16.61 21.59
CA ARG A 88 14.44 -15.77 21.34
C ARG A 88 13.76 -16.05 20.00
N ARG A 89 14.27 -16.97 19.18
CA ARG A 89 13.67 -17.35 17.88
C ARG A 89 12.43 -18.25 18.07
N THR A 90 11.50 -17.78 18.87
CA THR A 90 10.23 -18.44 19.15
C THR A 90 9.23 -18.17 18.04
N GLU A 91 8.19 -19.01 17.95
CA GLU A 91 7.10 -18.79 17.00
C GLU A 91 6.35 -17.48 17.28
N HIS A 92 6.29 -17.06 18.55
CA HIS A 92 5.68 -15.79 18.96
C HIS A 92 6.37 -14.59 18.29
N GLU A 93 7.70 -14.51 18.43
CA GLU A 93 8.51 -13.44 17.84
C GLU A 93 8.39 -13.44 16.31
N ARG A 94 8.39 -14.63 15.69
CA ARG A 94 8.17 -14.73 14.24
C ARG A 94 6.85 -14.08 13.80
N ARG A 95 5.76 -14.28 14.55
CA ARG A 95 4.45 -13.71 14.20
C ARG A 95 4.42 -12.19 14.39
N GLU A 96 5.09 -11.66 15.41
CA GLU A 96 5.25 -10.21 15.58
C GLU A 96 6.04 -9.62 14.41
N GLN A 97 7.17 -10.23 14.04
CA GLN A 97 7.96 -9.79 12.88
C GLN A 97 7.18 -9.92 11.56
N GLU A 98 6.31 -10.93 11.40
CA GLU A 98 5.44 -11.06 10.22
C GLU A 98 4.43 -9.90 10.11
N LEU A 99 3.86 -9.43 11.23
CA LEU A 99 2.96 -8.28 11.27
C LEU A 99 3.70 -6.97 10.97
N ASP A 100 4.87 -6.75 11.58
CA ASP A 100 5.66 -5.54 11.36
C ASP A 100 6.19 -5.46 9.92
N ALA A 101 6.68 -6.59 9.40
CA ALA A 101 7.08 -6.68 8.01
C ALA A 101 5.89 -6.51 7.04
N LEU A 102 4.69 -6.94 7.44
CA LEU A 102 3.48 -6.73 6.63
C LEU A 102 3.24 -5.23 6.44
N LEU A 103 3.26 -4.43 7.50
CA LEU A 103 3.06 -2.98 7.45
C LEU A 103 4.02 -2.28 6.48
N LEU A 104 5.29 -2.69 6.47
CA LEU A 104 6.29 -2.11 5.57
C LEU A 104 6.14 -2.63 4.12
N SER A 105 5.87 -3.93 3.97
CA SER A 105 5.79 -4.56 2.64
C SER A 105 4.56 -4.15 1.84
N THR A 106 3.45 -3.79 2.50
CA THR A 106 2.23 -3.30 1.84
C THR A 106 2.40 -1.90 1.25
N SER A 107 3.42 -1.13 1.66
CA SER A 107 3.74 0.14 1.01
C SER A 107 4.28 -0.03 -0.41
N VAL A 108 4.86 -1.20 -0.75
CA VAL A 108 5.41 -1.48 -2.09
C VAL A 108 4.33 -1.46 -3.17
N PRO A 109 3.23 -2.25 -3.09
CA PRO A 109 2.15 -2.17 -4.07
C PRO A 109 1.43 -0.82 -4.09
N GLN A 110 1.53 0.00 -3.03
CA GLN A 110 0.92 1.33 -2.96
C GLN A 110 1.74 2.41 -3.70
N PHE A 111 3.06 2.23 -3.84
CA PHE A 111 3.94 3.24 -4.41
C PHE A 111 3.50 3.73 -5.80
N PRO A 112 3.09 2.87 -6.75
CA PRO A 112 2.62 3.34 -8.06
C PRO A 112 1.35 4.18 -7.96
N ALA A 113 0.42 3.85 -7.06
CA ALA A 113 -0.78 4.66 -6.84
C ALA A 113 -0.44 6.04 -6.25
N LEU A 114 0.56 6.13 -5.36
CA LEU A 114 1.06 7.42 -4.86
C LEU A 114 1.65 8.28 -5.98
N LEU A 115 2.41 7.68 -6.91
CA LEU A 115 2.90 8.38 -8.10
C LEU A 115 1.74 8.86 -8.99
N ALA A 116 0.69 8.05 -9.14
CA ALA A 116 -0.50 8.45 -9.87
C ALA A 116 -1.20 9.65 -9.21
N THR A 117 -1.38 9.62 -7.89
CA THR A 117 -1.95 10.73 -7.11
C THR A 117 -1.11 12.01 -7.21
N PHE A 118 0.22 11.87 -7.25
CA PHE A 118 1.13 12.97 -7.54
C PHE A 118 0.90 13.52 -8.94
N GLY A 119 0.82 12.67 -9.98
CA GLY A 119 0.47 13.09 -11.33
C GLY A 119 -0.90 13.78 -11.42
N PHE A 120 -1.88 13.34 -10.63
CA PHE A 120 -3.19 13.99 -10.52
C PHE A 120 -3.07 15.40 -9.95
N MET A 121 -2.14 15.63 -9.01
CA MET A 121 -1.80 16.95 -8.49
C MET A 121 -1.40 17.92 -9.61
N PHE A 122 -0.57 17.44 -10.54
CA PHE A 122 -0.06 18.23 -11.65
C PHE A 122 -0.96 18.26 -12.88
N GLY A 123 -2.14 17.63 -12.84
CA GLY A 123 -3.15 17.76 -13.89
C GLY A 123 -3.49 16.49 -14.67
N SER A 124 -2.99 15.32 -14.27
CA SER A 124 -3.48 14.06 -14.87
C SER A 124 -4.98 13.90 -14.71
N GLU A 125 -5.58 13.08 -15.56
CA GLU A 125 -6.97 12.65 -15.36
C GLU A 125 -7.12 11.80 -14.09
N LEU A 126 -8.34 11.82 -13.53
CA LEU A 126 -8.67 11.06 -12.33
C LEU A 126 -8.76 9.55 -12.61
N LEU A 127 -9.24 9.17 -13.79
CA LEU A 127 -9.46 7.77 -14.14
C LEU A 127 -8.21 6.88 -13.98
N PRO A 128 -7.03 7.19 -14.56
CA PRO A 128 -5.83 6.37 -14.37
C PRO A 128 -5.42 6.26 -12.90
N VAL A 129 -5.68 7.29 -12.09
CA VAL A 129 -5.34 7.31 -10.66
C VAL A 129 -6.25 6.35 -9.89
N VAL A 130 -7.55 6.36 -10.17
CA VAL A 130 -8.51 5.43 -9.57
C VAL A 130 -8.18 3.98 -9.95
N VAL A 131 -7.81 3.74 -11.21
CA VAL A 131 -7.40 2.39 -11.67
C VAL A 131 -6.12 1.94 -10.98
N ALA A 132 -5.11 2.81 -10.88
CA ALA A 132 -3.87 2.52 -10.16
C ALA A 132 -4.11 2.26 -8.66
N MET A 133 -4.99 3.05 -8.04
CA MET A 133 -5.40 2.89 -6.65
C MET A 133 -6.09 1.54 -6.43
N ALA A 134 -7.03 1.17 -7.30
CA ALA A 134 -7.72 -0.12 -7.22
C ALA A 134 -6.73 -1.29 -7.36
N ALA A 135 -5.80 -1.22 -8.31
CA ALA A 135 -4.75 -2.22 -8.52
C ALA A 135 -3.82 -2.34 -7.30
N ALA A 136 -3.37 -1.20 -6.75
CA ALA A 136 -2.55 -1.15 -5.54
C ALA A 136 -3.26 -1.73 -4.33
N THR A 137 -4.53 -1.37 -4.10
CA THR A 137 -5.35 -1.90 -3.00
C THR A 137 -5.55 -3.41 -3.14
N ALA A 138 -5.82 -3.90 -4.36
CA ALA A 138 -5.89 -5.35 -4.61
C ALA A 138 -4.55 -6.04 -4.28
N GLY A 139 -3.42 -5.43 -4.64
CA GLY A 139 -2.08 -5.91 -4.31
C GLY A 139 -1.81 -5.96 -2.81
N VAL A 140 -2.18 -4.91 -2.07
CA VAL A 140 -2.11 -4.86 -0.59
C VAL A 140 -2.93 -5.98 0.02
N ILE A 141 -4.18 -6.15 -0.42
CA ILE A 141 -5.08 -7.20 0.07
C ILE A 141 -4.48 -8.58 -0.23
N ALA A 142 -3.97 -8.80 -1.45
CA ALA A 142 -3.35 -10.07 -1.83
C ALA A 142 -2.14 -10.40 -0.93
N VAL A 143 -1.22 -9.45 -0.72
CA VAL A 143 -0.08 -9.64 0.19
C VAL A 143 -0.54 -9.94 1.61
N GLY A 144 -1.49 -9.14 2.12
CA GLY A 144 -2.03 -9.31 3.48
C GLY A 144 -2.71 -10.65 3.70
N VAL A 145 -3.52 -11.11 2.74
CA VAL A 145 -4.19 -12.43 2.81
C VAL A 145 -3.17 -13.56 2.74
N LEU A 146 -2.15 -13.46 1.87
CA LEU A 146 -1.10 -14.48 1.77
C LEU A 146 -0.28 -14.59 3.05
N VAL A 147 0.00 -13.47 3.73
CA VAL A 147 0.66 -13.46 5.03
C VAL A 147 -0.28 -14.01 6.12
N ALA A 148 -1.53 -13.57 6.17
CA ALA A 148 -2.52 -14.03 7.16
C ALA A 148 -2.74 -15.55 7.12
N ARG A 149 -2.64 -16.18 5.94
CA ARG A 149 -2.71 -17.64 5.78
C ARG A 149 -1.61 -18.40 6.53
N ARG A 150 -0.45 -17.78 6.77
CA ARG A 150 0.68 -18.40 7.49
C ARG A 150 0.54 -18.34 9.01
N ILE A 151 -0.28 -17.42 9.52
CA ILE A 151 -0.60 -17.30 10.95
C ILE A 151 -1.72 -18.31 11.25
N PRO A 152 -1.68 -19.13 12.31
CA PRO A 152 -2.77 -20.06 12.61
C PRO A 152 -4.07 -19.33 13.03
N ARG A 153 -5.23 -19.99 12.84
CA ARG A 153 -6.50 -19.54 13.44
C ARG A 153 -6.34 -19.70 14.95
N GLY A 154 -6.33 -18.58 15.67
CA GLY A 154 -6.43 -18.62 17.12
C GLY A 154 -7.89 -18.84 17.46
N ASP A 155 -8.30 -20.11 17.38
CA ASP A 155 -9.57 -20.60 17.93
C ASP A 155 -9.31 -21.07 19.37
#